data_AF-C7NQ16-F1
#
_entry.id   AF-C7NQ16-F1
#
_cell.length_a   1.000
_cell.length_b   1.000
_cell.length_c   1.000
_cell.angle_alpha   90.00
_cell.angle_beta   90.00
_cell.angle_gamma   90.00
#
_symmetry.space_group_name_H-M   'P 1'
#
loop_
_entity.id
_entity.type
_entity.pdbx_description
1 polymer ?
#
loop_
_entity_poly.entity_id
_entity_poly.type
_entity_poly.pdbx_seq_one_letter_code
_entity_poly.pdbx_strand_id
1 'polypeptide(L)'
;MVNRTDPGSVGVVAGRVVGALTVVLTAVVMLTHGEAFYRSVRLLLAGLESDFDVPVELLFWANVALVAAGRYAFCYVLGSLIGVGYDWLDRPGVAFLAIVVVLIGTVDGIYGGMGAGNVLVGAGYLLAWLAYVPVFAWLLEEDDGRRQEAVRLDELGED
;
A
#
# COMPACT_ATOMS: atom_id res chain seq x y z
N MET A 1 26.59 -7.76 -17.59
CA MET A 1 26.01 -7.71 -16.23
C MET A 1 24.51 -7.83 -16.37
N VAL A 2 23.97 -9.03 -16.18
CA VAL A 2 22.51 -9.25 -16.17
C VAL A 2 21.94 -8.48 -14.99
N ASN A 3 21.07 -7.51 -15.26
CA ASN A 3 20.41 -6.75 -14.22
C ASN A 3 19.48 -7.73 -13.48
N ARG A 4 19.91 -8.22 -12.31
CA ARG A 4 19.04 -9.03 -11.44
C ARG A 4 17.85 -8.14 -11.09
N THR A 5 16.65 -8.47 -11.56
CA THR A 5 15.44 -7.81 -11.06
C THR A 5 15.37 -8.10 -9.56
N ASP A 6 15.58 -7.07 -8.75
CA ASP A 6 15.56 -7.16 -7.30
C ASP A 6 14.13 -7.56 -6.87
N PRO A 7 13.94 -8.67 -6.15
CA PRO A 7 12.65 -9.07 -5.58
C PRO A 7 12.01 -7.94 -4.75
N GLY A 8 12.83 -7.06 -4.16
CA GLY A 8 12.37 -5.83 -3.53
C GLY A 8 11.64 -4.90 -4.51
N SER A 9 12.07 -4.80 -5.77
CA SER A 9 11.42 -3.98 -6.80
C SER A 9 10.04 -4.51 -7.21
N VAL A 10 9.88 -5.83 -7.33
CA VAL A 10 8.58 -6.48 -7.58
C VAL A 10 7.63 -6.22 -6.42
N GLY A 11 8.15 -6.38 -5.19
CA GLY A 11 7.42 -6.07 -3.97
C GLY A 11 6.99 -4.60 -3.88
N VAL A 12 7.84 -3.68 -4.33
CA VAL A 12 7.52 -2.25 -4.44
C VAL A 12 6.37 -2.01 -5.40
N VAL A 13 6.41 -2.57 -6.62
CA VAL A 13 5.35 -2.36 -7.62
C VAL A 13 4.01 -2.87 -7.11
N ALA A 14 3.97 -4.09 -6.54
CA ALA A 14 2.78 -4.62 -5.91
C ALA A 14 2.31 -3.75 -4.73
N GLY A 15 3.24 -3.29 -3.89
CA GLY A 15 2.97 -2.37 -2.79
C GLY A 15 2.38 -1.03 -3.21
N ARG A 16 2.77 -0.49 -4.38
CA ARG A 16 2.20 0.74 -4.94
C ARG A 16 0.74 0.57 -5.36
N VAL A 17 0.38 -0.59 -5.89
CA VAL A 17 -1.02 -0.90 -6.23
C VAL A 17 -1.89 -0.91 -4.97
N VAL A 18 -1.44 -1.62 -3.93
CA VAL A 18 -2.13 -1.63 -2.62
C VAL A 18 -2.18 -0.21 -2.04
N GLY A 19 -1.07 0.53 -2.09
CA GLY A 19 -0.99 1.91 -1.61
C GLY A 19 -1.99 2.82 -2.32
N ALA A 20 -2.13 2.72 -3.64
CA ALA A 20 -3.09 3.50 -4.40
C ALA A 20 -4.54 3.17 -4.00
N LEU A 21 -4.87 1.89 -3.87
CA LEU A 21 -6.21 1.45 -3.44
C LEU A 21 -6.55 1.94 -2.03
N THR A 22 -5.61 1.79 -1.10
CA THR A 22 -5.81 2.24 0.29
C THR A 22 -5.91 3.75 0.40
N VAL A 23 -5.12 4.51 -0.38
CA VAL A 23 -5.24 5.98 -0.45
C VAL A 23 -6.62 6.41 -0.94
N VAL A 24 -7.12 5.81 -2.02
CA VAL A 24 -8.46 6.13 -2.54
C VAL A 24 -9.52 5.83 -1.49
N LEU A 25 -9.45 4.66 -0.84
CA LEU A 25 -10.38 4.28 0.22
C LEU A 25 -10.31 5.25 1.40
N THR A 26 -9.11 5.60 1.87
CA THR A 26 -8.91 6.56 2.96
C THR A 26 -9.47 7.94 2.61
N ALA A 27 -9.17 8.45 1.41
CA ALA A 27 -9.66 9.75 0.96
C ALA A 27 -11.19 9.78 0.90
N VAL A 28 -11.83 8.74 0.36
CA VAL A 28 -13.30 8.63 0.33
C VAL A 28 -13.87 8.63 1.75
N VAL A 29 -13.28 7.86 2.68
CA VAL A 29 -13.74 7.83 4.08
C VAL A 29 -13.58 9.19 4.76
N MET A 30 -12.48 9.90 4.52
CA MET A 30 -12.27 11.23 5.09
C MET A 30 -13.26 12.26 4.53
N LEU A 31 -13.58 12.18 3.24
CA LEU A 31 -14.58 13.04 2.61
C LEU A 31 -15.98 12.79 3.16
N THR A 32 -16.35 11.55 3.46
CA THR A 32 -17.65 11.22 4.05
C THR A 32 -17.76 11.60 5.53
N HIS A 33 -16.64 11.74 6.23
CA HIS A 33 -16.58 12.12 7.65
C HIS A 33 -16.09 13.56 7.89
N GLY A 34 -16.02 14.39 6.85
CA GLY A 34 -15.44 15.74 6.92
C GLY A 34 -16.02 16.60 8.04
N GLU A 35 -17.34 16.54 8.26
CA GLU A 35 -18.02 17.32 9.31
C GLU A 35 -17.49 17.07 10.72
N ALA A 36 -17.11 15.82 11.04
CA ALA A 36 -16.55 15.47 12.34
C ALA A 36 -15.17 16.10 12.53
N PHE A 37 -14.36 16.17 11.46
CA PHE A 37 -13.06 16.85 11.50
C PHE A 37 -13.23 18.36 11.69
N TYR A 38 -14.09 19.01 10.89
CA TYR A 38 -14.35 20.45 11.04
C TYR A 38 -14.84 20.80 12.45
N ARG A 39 -15.70 19.96 13.05
CA ARG A 39 -16.20 20.15 14.42
C ARG A 39 -15.08 20.05 15.45
N SER A 40 -14.23 19.03 15.37
CA SER A 40 -13.12 18.81 16.29
C SER A 40 -12.06 19.92 16.20
N VAL A 41 -11.70 20.34 14.99
CA VAL A 41 -10.72 21.43 14.79
C VAL A 41 -11.26 22.77 15.30
N ARG A 42 -12.54 23.07 15.06
CA ARG A 42 -13.16 24.29 15.59
C ARG A 42 -13.19 24.31 17.12
N LEU A 43 -13.49 23.17 17.77
CA LEU A 43 -13.43 23.05 19.23
C LEU A 43 -12.01 23.25 19.77
N LEU A 44 -11.01 22.71 19.07
CA LEU A 44 -9.61 22.81 19.47
C LEU A 44 -9.08 24.24 19.31
N LEU A 45 -9.39 24.91 18.20
CA LEU A 45 -9.05 26.33 17.98
C LEU A 45 -9.75 27.25 18.97
N ALA A 46 -11.03 27.00 19.28
CA ALA A 46 -11.77 27.76 20.28
C ALA A 46 -11.18 27.60 21.70
N GLY A 47 -10.65 26.43 22.03
CA GLY A 47 -10.01 26.17 23.32
C GLY A 47 -8.59 26.73 23.45
N LEU A 48 -7.95 27.11 22.35
CA LEU A 48 -6.57 27.61 22.31
C LEU A 48 -6.46 29.15 22.29
N GLU A 49 -7.58 29.89 22.34
CA GLU A 49 -7.64 31.37 22.21
C GLU A 49 -6.74 31.91 21.10
N SER A 50 -6.61 31.15 20.00
CA SER A 50 -5.55 31.41 19.03
C SER A 50 -6.07 32.20 17.84
N ASP A 51 -5.46 33.35 17.57
CA ASP A 51 -5.59 34.16 16.35
C ASP A 51 -4.98 33.46 15.11
N PHE A 52 -5.11 32.12 15.00
CA PHE A 52 -4.68 31.38 13.83
C PHE A 52 -5.67 31.61 12.67
N ASP A 53 -5.31 32.53 11.78
CA ASP A 53 -6.08 32.87 10.57
C ASP A 53 -5.91 31.82 9.44
N VAL A 54 -5.67 30.55 9.81
CA VAL A 54 -5.49 29.47 8.84
C VAL A 54 -6.87 28.89 8.48
N PRO A 55 -7.25 28.84 7.19
CA PRO A 55 -8.52 28.27 6.78
C PRO A 55 -8.61 26.80 7.20
N VAL A 56 -9.69 26.41 7.89
CA VAL A 56 -9.91 25.02 8.33
C VAL A 56 -9.95 24.05 7.14
N GLU A 57 -10.38 24.53 5.98
CA GLU A 57 -10.33 23.77 4.73
C GLU A 57 -8.89 23.41 4.30
N LEU A 58 -7.94 24.33 4.46
CA LEU A 58 -6.53 24.06 4.20
C LEU A 58 -6.01 22.97 5.14
N LEU A 59 -6.38 23.03 6.43
CA LEU A 59 -6.00 22.02 7.43
C LEU A 59 -6.61 20.65 7.11
N PHE A 60 -7.86 20.62 6.63
CA PHE A 60 -8.51 19.38 6.21
C PHE A 60 -7.78 18.74 5.03
N TRP A 61 -7.53 19.49 3.95
CA TRP A 61 -6.84 18.96 2.78
C TRP A 61 -5.38 18.59 3.07
N ALA A 62 -4.68 19.36 3.91
CA ALA A 62 -3.34 19.01 4.38
C ALA A 62 -3.33 17.68 5.16
N ASN A 63 -4.33 17.46 6.03
CA ASN A 63 -4.49 16.21 6.75
C ASN A 63 -4.79 15.04 5.80
N VAL A 64 -5.70 15.21 4.83
CA VAL A 64 -5.98 14.20 3.81
C VAL A 64 -4.71 13.83 3.05
N ALA A 65 -3.96 14.83 2.58
CA ALA A 65 -2.72 14.63 1.85
C ALA A 65 -1.65 13.91 2.70
N LEU A 66 -1.51 14.29 3.98
CA LEU A 66 -0.55 13.68 4.90
C LEU A 66 -0.89 12.20 5.17
N VAL A 67 -2.16 11.91 5.45
CA VAL A 67 -2.61 10.53 5.69
C VAL A 67 -2.49 9.69 4.42
N ALA A 68 -2.86 10.24 3.25
CA ALA A 68 -2.68 9.57 1.97
C ALA A 68 -1.20 9.26 1.69
N ALA A 69 -0.31 10.23 1.89
CA ALA A 69 1.13 10.04 1.73
C ALA A 69 1.67 8.96 2.69
N GLY A 70 1.24 8.99 3.95
CA GLY A 70 1.61 7.99 4.96
C GLY A 70 1.14 6.58 4.57
N ARG A 71 -0.10 6.43 4.09
CA ARG A 71 -0.65 5.15 3.61
C ARG A 71 0.13 4.61 2.43
N TYR A 72 0.35 5.46 1.43
CA TYR A 72 1.11 5.08 0.25
C TYR A 72 2.55 4.66 0.60
N ALA A 73 3.24 5.45 1.43
CA ALA A 73 4.60 5.16 1.88
C ALA A 73 4.66 3.87 2.70
N PHE A 74 3.70 3.64 3.59
CA PHE A 74 3.61 2.41 4.37
C PHE A 74 3.46 1.17 3.47
N CYS A 75 2.51 1.20 2.54
CA CYS A 75 2.29 0.09 1.60
C CYS A 75 3.49 -0.13 0.67
N TYR A 76 4.18 0.95 0.27
CA TYR A 76 5.42 0.88 -0.50
C TYR A 76 6.52 0.14 0.28
N VAL A 77 6.79 0.56 1.52
CA VAL A 77 7.86 -0.02 2.35
C VAL A 77 7.54 -1.46 2.70
N LEU A 78 6.31 -1.73 3.12
CA LEU A 78 5.89 -3.06 3.50
C LEU A 78 5.86 -4.01 2.30
N GLY A 79 5.41 -3.53 1.14
CA GLY A 79 5.49 -4.27 -0.12
C GLY A 79 6.92 -4.64 -0.49
N SER A 80 7.87 -3.72 -0.34
CA SER A 80 9.31 -3.99 -0.53
C SER A 80 9.82 -5.04 0.45
N LEU A 81 9.45 -4.94 1.73
CA LEU A 81 9.88 -5.87 2.77
C LEU A 81 9.35 -7.29 2.52
N ILE A 82 8.10 -7.42 2.07
CA ILE A 82 7.51 -8.69 1.65
C ILE A 82 8.30 -9.28 0.48
N GLY A 83 8.61 -8.48 -0.53
CA GLY A 83 9.40 -8.93 -1.70
C GLY A 83 10.80 -9.44 -1.30
N VAL A 84 11.52 -8.69 -0.46
CA VAL A 84 12.83 -9.11 0.05
C VAL A 84 12.72 -10.35 0.93
N GLY A 85 11.74 -10.42 1.82
CA GLY A 85 11.51 -11.57 2.69
C GLY A 85 11.13 -12.84 1.92
N TYR A 86 10.38 -12.69 0.82
CA TYR A 86 10.03 -13.79 -0.08
C TYR A 86 11.26 -14.40 -0.75
N ASP A 87 12.21 -13.57 -1.19
CA ASP A 87 13.47 -14.06 -1.78
C ASP A 87 14.41 -14.65 -0.72
N TRP A 88 14.48 -14.05 0.46
CA TRP A 88 15.28 -14.56 1.58
C TRP A 88 14.83 -15.96 2.06
N LEU A 89 13.56 -16.31 1.82
CA LEU A 89 12.98 -17.62 2.15
C LEU A 89 13.03 -18.62 0.98
N ASP A 90 13.89 -18.40 -0.02
CA ASP A 90 14.03 -19.24 -1.21
C ASP A 90 12.69 -19.46 -1.96
N ARG A 91 11.89 -18.40 -2.11
CA ARG A 91 10.62 -18.38 -2.86
C ARG A 91 9.62 -19.45 -2.35
N PRO A 92 9.10 -19.31 -1.12
CA PRO A 92 8.30 -20.34 -0.41
C PRO A 92 6.91 -20.64 -1.04
N GLY A 93 6.60 -20.06 -2.20
CA GLY A 93 5.36 -20.24 -2.94
C GLY A 93 4.28 -19.21 -2.62
N VAL A 94 3.31 -19.09 -3.53
CA VAL A 94 2.23 -18.08 -3.48
C VAL A 94 1.32 -18.25 -2.26
N ALA A 95 1.16 -19.48 -1.76
CA ALA A 95 0.35 -19.76 -0.57
C ALA A 95 0.90 -19.09 0.69
N PHE A 96 2.23 -19.15 0.88
CA PHE A 96 2.88 -18.47 2.01
C PHE A 96 2.71 -16.95 1.92
N LEU A 97 2.91 -16.40 0.71
CA LEU A 97 2.69 -14.98 0.45
C LEU A 97 1.25 -14.55 0.78
N ALA A 98 0.26 -15.32 0.35
CA ALA A 98 -1.14 -15.04 0.62
C ALA A 98 -1.45 -15.02 2.11
N ILE A 99 -0.89 -15.94 2.90
CA ILE A 99 -1.05 -15.95 4.36
C ILE A 99 -0.50 -14.67 4.99
N VAL A 100 0.73 -14.27 4.62
CA VAL A 100 1.36 -13.05 5.13
C VAL A 100 0.55 -11.81 4.78
N VAL A 101 0.11 -11.70 3.52
CA VAL A 101 -0.71 -10.58 3.03
C VAL A 101 -2.06 -10.51 3.74
N VAL A 102 -2.71 -11.66 3.98
CA VAL A 102 -3.97 -11.73 4.72
C VAL A 102 -3.78 -11.26 6.16
N LEU A 103 -2.71 -11.68 6.83
CA LEU A 103 -2.41 -11.23 8.20
C LEU A 103 -2.22 -9.72 8.27
N ILE A 104 -1.39 -9.17 7.38
CA ILE A 104 -1.15 -7.73 7.27
C ILE A 104 -2.44 -6.98 6.98
N GLY A 105 -3.18 -7.40 5.96
CA GLY A 105 -4.43 -6.78 5.54
C GLY A 105 -5.51 -6.86 6.61
N THR A 106 -5.51 -7.91 7.43
CA THR A 106 -6.42 -8.05 8.58
C THR A 106 -6.09 -7.04 9.66
N VAL A 107 -4.81 -6.94 10.04
CA VAL A 107 -4.36 -5.96 11.04
C VAL A 107 -4.67 -4.54 10.56
N ASP A 108 -4.30 -4.21 9.33
CA ASP A 108 -4.56 -2.90 8.72
C ASP A 108 -6.07 -2.61 8.61
N GLY A 109 -6.87 -3.61 8.22
CA GLY A 109 -8.33 -3.52 8.15
C GLY A 109 -8.98 -3.31 9.52
N ILE A 110 -8.48 -3.92 10.59
CA ILE A 110 -8.96 -3.67 11.96
C ILE A 110 -8.71 -2.21 12.33
N TYR A 111 -7.48 -1.71 12.15
CA TYR A 111 -7.15 -0.32 12.47
C TYR A 111 -7.95 0.68 11.61
N GLY A 112 -8.04 0.44 10.30
CA GLY A 112 -8.81 1.26 9.38
C GLY A 112 -10.31 1.25 9.67
N GLY A 113 -10.87 0.09 9.99
CA GLY A 113 -12.28 -0.07 10.35
C GLY A 113 -12.63 0.57 11.69
N MET A 114 -11.76 0.45 12.71
CA MET A 114 -11.93 1.13 14.00
C MET A 114 -11.86 2.65 13.85
N GLY A 115 -10.88 3.16 13.08
CA GLY A 115 -10.74 4.59 12.82
C GLY A 115 -11.94 5.19 12.09
N ALA A 116 -12.58 4.42 11.21
CA ALA A 116 -13.76 4.84 10.46
C ALA A 116 -15.10 4.51 11.16
N GLY A 117 -15.08 3.75 12.26
CA GLY A 117 -16.30 3.23 12.89
C GLY A 117 -17.12 2.30 11.98
N ASN A 118 -16.51 1.68 10.97
CA ASN A 118 -17.23 0.92 9.94
C ASN A 118 -16.46 -0.34 9.51
N VAL A 119 -17.09 -1.50 9.71
CA VAL A 119 -16.53 -2.81 9.34
C VAL A 119 -16.29 -2.95 7.83
N LEU A 120 -17.15 -2.36 6.99
CA LEU A 120 -16.98 -2.38 5.53
C LEU A 120 -15.71 -1.66 5.09
N VAL A 121 -15.33 -0.59 5.79
CA VAL A 121 -14.06 0.11 5.53
C VAL A 121 -12.88 -0.82 5.84
N GLY A 122 -12.93 -1.53 6.98
CA GLY A 122 -11.92 -2.53 7.32
C GLY A 122 -11.81 -3.66 6.29
N ALA A 123 -12.95 -4.18 5.82
CA ALA A 123 -12.98 -5.16 4.73
C ALA A 123 -12.38 -4.60 3.43
N GLY A 124 -12.61 -3.32 3.12
CA GLY A 124 -12.00 -2.64 1.97
C GLY A 124 -10.47 -2.63 2.03
N TYR A 125 -9.87 -2.37 3.20
CA TYR A 125 -8.42 -2.45 3.38
C TYR A 125 -7.88 -3.87 3.20
N LEU A 126 -8.59 -4.87 3.74
CA LEU A 126 -8.23 -6.28 3.54
C LEU A 126 -8.26 -6.66 2.05
N LEU A 127 -9.31 -6.27 1.33
CA LEU A 127 -9.44 -6.52 -0.11
C LEU A 127 -8.34 -5.80 -0.91
N ALA A 128 -7.98 -4.57 -0.53
CA ALA A 128 -6.87 -3.84 -1.14
C ALA A 128 -5.54 -4.59 -0.97
N TRP A 129 -5.30 -5.17 0.21
CA TRP A 129 -4.12 -6.01 0.45
C TRP A 129 -4.16 -7.31 -0.36
N LEU A 130 -5.31 -7.97 -0.49
CA LEU A 130 -5.43 -9.18 -1.30
C LEU A 130 -5.06 -8.97 -2.78
N ALA A 131 -5.21 -7.75 -3.30
CA ALA A 131 -4.75 -7.40 -4.65
C ALA A 131 -3.22 -7.49 -4.81
N TYR A 132 -2.45 -7.45 -3.72
CA TYR A 132 -1.00 -7.64 -3.74
C TYR A 132 -0.62 -9.01 -4.33
N VAL A 133 -1.32 -10.08 -3.93
CA VAL A 133 -0.96 -11.46 -4.28
C VAL A 133 -0.97 -11.70 -5.79
N PRO A 134 -2.06 -11.44 -6.53
CA PRO A 134 -2.07 -11.66 -7.97
C PRO A 134 -1.11 -10.72 -8.71
N VAL A 135 -0.93 -9.47 -8.25
CA VAL A 135 0.02 -8.53 -8.88
C VAL A 135 1.45 -9.01 -8.70
N PHE A 136 1.82 -9.45 -7.50
CA PHE A 136 3.15 -9.97 -7.21
C PHE A 136 3.43 -11.25 -7.99
N ALA A 137 2.48 -12.20 -8.02
CA ALA A 137 2.63 -13.45 -8.75
C ALA A 137 2.82 -13.21 -10.26
N TRP A 138 2.01 -12.33 -10.85
CA TRP A 138 2.11 -11.99 -12.27
C TRP A 138 3.46 -11.37 -12.63
N LEU A 139 3.94 -10.39 -11.83
CA LEU A 139 5.24 -9.75 -12.06
C LEU A 139 6.42 -10.73 -11.88
N LEU A 140 6.29 -11.71 -10.98
CA LEU A 140 7.29 -12.74 -10.78
C LEU A 140 7.36 -13.70 -11.98
N GLU A 141 6.21 -14.11 -12.52
CA GLU A 141 6.12 -14.98 -13.71
C GLU A 141 6.68 -14.29 -14.97
N GLU A 142 6.38 -13.01 -15.19
CA GLU A 142 6.94 -12.23 -16.30
C GLU A 142 8.47 -12.10 -16.23
N ASP A 143 9.02 -12.01 -15.03
CA ASP A 143 10.48 -11.94 -14.83
C ASP A 143 11.16 -13.27 -15.15
N ASP A 144 10.61 -14.37 -14.65
CA ASP A 144 11.13 -15.72 -14.94
C ASP A 144 11.06 -16.03 -16.45
N GLY A 145 10.01 -15.58 -17.16
CA GLY A 145 9.87 -15.72 -18.61
C GLY A 145 10.93 -14.95 -19.41
N ARG A 146 11.15 -13.65 -19.10
CA ARG A 146 12.18 -12.83 -19.75
C ARG A 146 13.59 -13.39 -19.54
N ARG A 147 13.84 -13.99 -18.38
CA ARG A 147 15.12 -14.64 -18.08
C ARG A 147 15.37 -15.85 -18.99
N GLN A 148 14.37 -16.71 -19.19
CA GLN A 148 14.51 -17.88 -20.08
C GLN A 148 14.70 -17.50 -21.55
N GLU A 149 14.15 -16.37 -21.97
CA GLU A 149 14.36 -15.83 -23.32
C GLU A 149 15.79 -15.29 -23.48
N ALA A 150 16.28 -14.50 -22.51
CA ALA A 150 17.63 -13.95 -22.55
C ALA A 150 18.72 -15.04 -22.60
N VAL A 151 18.57 -16.12 -21.81
CA VAL A 151 19.51 -17.26 -21.83
C VAL A 151 19.51 -17.95 -23.20
N ARG A 152 18.34 -18.15 -23.82
CA ARG A 152 18.24 -18.75 -25.16
C ARG A 152 18.90 -17.91 -26.25
N LEU A 153 18.85 -16.59 -26.14
CA LEU A 153 19.48 -15.69 -27.13
C LEU A 153 21.01 -15.67 -27.00
N ASP A 154 21.55 -15.83 -25.79
CA ASP A 154 22.99 -15.92 -25.55
C ASP A 154 23.57 -17.20 -26.17
N GLU A 155 22.89 -18.34 -25.98
CA GLU A 155 23.26 -19.63 -26.58
C GLU A 155 23.22 -19.64 -28.13
N LEU A 156 22.47 -18.72 -28.75
CA LEU A 156 22.34 -18.61 -30.21
C LEU A 156 23.30 -17.58 -30.84
N GLY A 157 24.00 -16.79 -30.02
CA GLY A 157 24.91 -15.74 -30.47
C GLY A 157 26.40 -16.13 -30.42
N GLU A 158 26.73 -17.34 -29.98
CA GLU A 158 28.10 -17.87 -29.87
C GLU A 158 28.57 -18.73 -31.08
N ASP A 159 27.91 -18.63 -32.23
CA ASP A 159 28.36 -19.18 -33.53
C ASP A 159 28.87 -18.09 -34.49
#